data_AF-A0A8H4PZ92-F1
#
_entry.id   AF-A0A8H4PZ92-F1
#
_cell.length_a   1.000
_cell.length_b   1.000
_cell.length_c   1.000
_cell.angle_alpha   90.00
_cell.angle_beta   90.00
_cell.angle_gamma   90.00
#
_symmetry.space_group_name_H-M   'P 1'
#
loop_
_entity.id
_entity.type
_entity.pdbx_description
1 polymer ?
#
loop_
_entity_poly.entity_id
_entity_poly.type
_entity_poly.pdbx_seq_one_letter_code
_entity_poly.pdbx_strand_id
1 'polypeptide(L)'
;MITTLDSNGIALDTPPYQKLFVAILKAYIHRYVGQEPPRATSLARRGVPCPCRDCVSLNAFLTNPTQIIGRFPVGKDRRMHLHRALDMAGVGCTHLTERIGSPNTLIVTKTLSPVEQRHQAWKARQAKAAEQIRDFEPEDLSLLLGPDYADLLNMAHLDASTEPPRVLHRAAAKRKLPMVEVEVIDLTSD
;
A
#
# COMPACT_ATOMS: atom_id res chain seq x y z
N MET A 1 23.52 -7.87 -16.33
CA MET A 1 24.30 -8.10 -15.09
C MET A 1 24.45 -9.60 -14.82
N ILE A 2 23.38 -10.40 -14.92
CA ILE A 2 23.47 -11.86 -14.99
C ILE A 2 24.27 -12.29 -16.24
N THR A 3 23.84 -11.81 -17.41
CA THR A 3 24.54 -12.02 -18.70
C THR A 3 26.02 -11.64 -18.70
N THR A 4 26.45 -10.68 -17.87
CA THR A 4 27.85 -10.28 -17.76
C THR A 4 28.66 -11.23 -16.88
N LEU A 5 28.06 -11.89 -15.88
CA LEU A 5 28.76 -12.88 -15.06
C LEU A 5 29.03 -14.15 -15.88
N ASP A 6 28.03 -14.63 -16.61
CA ASP A 6 28.18 -15.78 -17.51
C ASP A 6 29.18 -15.51 -18.62
N SER A 7 29.14 -14.31 -19.22
CA SER A 7 30.10 -13.91 -20.25
C SER A 7 31.54 -13.81 -19.74
N ASN A 8 31.76 -13.74 -18.43
CA ASN A 8 33.08 -13.75 -17.80
C ASN A 8 33.45 -15.12 -17.18
N GLY A 9 32.65 -16.16 -17.40
CA GLY A 9 32.90 -17.51 -16.86
C GLY A 9 32.79 -17.59 -15.33
N ILE A 10 32.06 -16.66 -14.71
CA ILE A 10 31.85 -16.62 -13.26
C ILE A 10 30.55 -17.36 -12.96
N ALA A 11 30.64 -18.46 -12.22
CA ALA A 11 29.47 -19.23 -11.82
C ALA A 11 28.53 -18.41 -10.90
N LEU A 12 27.24 -18.39 -11.25
CA LEU A 12 26.21 -17.61 -10.55
C LEU A 12 25.95 -18.06 -9.10
N ASP A 13 26.39 -19.26 -8.74
CA ASP A 13 26.30 -19.84 -7.40
C ASP A 13 27.46 -19.45 -6.46
N THR A 14 28.38 -18.61 -6.95
CA THR A 14 29.54 -18.18 -6.18
C THR A 14 29.11 -17.33 -4.96
N PRO A 15 29.40 -17.73 -3.70
CA PRO A 15 28.74 -17.18 -2.51
C PRO A 15 28.85 -15.65 -2.30
N PRO A 16 29.98 -14.98 -2.60
CA PRO A 16 30.05 -13.52 -2.53
C PRO A 16 29.07 -12.81 -3.47
N TYR A 17 28.84 -13.32 -4.68
CA TYR A 17 27.90 -12.74 -5.63
C TYR A 17 26.45 -13.00 -5.20
N GLN A 18 26.15 -14.20 -4.71
CA GLN A 18 24.84 -14.48 -4.12
C GLN A 18 24.53 -13.51 -2.99
N LYS A 19 25.46 -13.32 -2.04
CA LYS A 19 25.29 -12.34 -0.94
C LYS A 19 25.05 -10.93 -1.45
N LEU A 20 25.81 -10.51 -2.47
CA LEU A 20 25.65 -9.18 -3.05
C LEU A 20 24.28 -9.00 -3.70
N PHE A 21 23.84 -9.95 -4.53
CA PHE A 21 22.56 -9.85 -5.23
C PHE A 21 21.37 -9.97 -4.28
N VAL A 22 21.44 -10.87 -3.30
CA VAL A 22 20.44 -10.96 -2.23
C VAL A 22 20.36 -9.62 -1.48
N ALA A 23 21.48 -9.00 -1.13
CA ALA A 23 21.49 -7.71 -0.44
C ALA A 23 20.90 -6.58 -1.30
N ILE A 24 21.25 -6.53 -2.59
CA ILE A 24 20.72 -5.55 -3.54
C ILE A 24 19.21 -5.74 -3.71
N LEU A 25 18.74 -6.97 -3.91
CA LEU A 25 17.33 -7.26 -4.13
C LEU A 25 16.50 -7.02 -2.86
N LYS A 26 17.02 -7.40 -1.69
CA LYS A 26 16.41 -7.05 -0.38
C LYS A 26 16.30 -5.54 -0.22
N ALA A 27 17.37 -4.78 -0.52
CA ALA A 27 17.35 -3.33 -0.44
C ALA A 27 16.35 -2.71 -1.43
N TYR A 28 16.28 -3.23 -2.65
CA TYR A 28 15.30 -2.83 -3.66
C TYR A 28 13.86 -3.04 -3.17
N ILE A 29 13.52 -4.27 -2.76
CA ILE A 29 12.19 -4.63 -2.28
C ILE A 29 11.81 -3.77 -1.07
N HIS A 30 12.70 -3.66 -0.08
CA HIS A 30 12.47 -2.85 1.11
C HIS A 30 12.28 -1.36 0.80
N ARG A 31 13.07 -0.79 -0.12
CA ARG A 31 13.02 0.66 -0.42
C ARG A 31 11.88 1.03 -1.37
N TYR A 32 11.61 0.19 -2.36
CA TYR A 32 10.61 0.45 -3.39
C TYR A 32 9.21 -0.02 -2.96
N VAL A 33 9.07 -1.29 -2.55
CA VAL A 33 7.78 -1.83 -2.13
C VAL A 33 7.42 -1.29 -0.74
N GLY A 34 8.36 -1.43 0.20
CA GLY A 34 8.18 -1.05 1.60
C GLY A 34 7.33 -2.05 2.38
N GLN A 35 7.20 -1.81 3.69
CA GLN A 35 6.37 -2.60 4.59
C GLN A 35 4.89 -2.48 4.23
N GLU A 36 4.12 -3.56 4.45
CA GLU A 36 2.68 -3.54 4.21
C GLU A 36 1.99 -2.51 5.13
N PRO A 37 1.26 -1.52 4.58
CA PRO A 37 0.53 -0.57 5.40
C PRO A 37 -0.73 -1.23 6.01
N PRO A 38 -1.29 -0.66 7.10
CA PRO A 38 -2.51 -1.16 7.70
C PRO A 38 -3.65 -1.29 6.68
N ARG A 39 -4.39 -2.39 6.77
CA ARG A 39 -5.58 -2.62 5.95
C ARG A 39 -6.76 -1.87 6.52
N ALA A 40 -7.50 -1.15 5.68
CA ALA A 40 -8.79 -0.64 6.10
C ALA A 40 -9.75 -1.80 6.34
N THR A 41 -10.55 -1.68 7.39
CA THR A 41 -11.42 -2.77 7.85
C THR A 41 -12.65 -2.97 6.96
N SER A 42 -13.06 -1.95 6.19
CA SER A 42 -14.23 -2.05 5.31
C SER A 42 -14.29 -0.95 4.25
N LEU A 43 -14.62 -1.35 3.02
CA LEU A 43 -14.98 -0.45 1.91
C LEU A 43 -16.49 -0.16 1.86
N ALA A 44 -17.26 -0.51 2.88
CA ALA A 44 -18.69 -0.24 2.89
C ALA A 44 -18.97 1.27 2.87
N ARG A 45 -20.03 1.65 2.16
CA ARG A 45 -20.58 3.00 2.12
C ARG A 45 -22.06 2.94 2.51
N ARG A 46 -22.58 4.06 3.00
CA ARG A 46 -24.02 4.20 3.27
C ARG A 46 -24.80 4.02 1.98
N GLY A 47 -25.87 3.24 2.03
CA GLY A 47 -26.78 3.06 0.91
C GLY A 47 -27.64 4.30 0.64
N VAL A 48 -28.31 4.30 -0.52
CA VAL A 48 -29.30 5.30 -0.91
C VAL A 48 -30.69 4.93 -0.36
N PRO A 49 -31.50 5.90 0.09
CA PRO A 49 -32.81 5.65 0.69
C PRO A 49 -33.90 5.47 -0.39
N CYS A 50 -33.77 4.47 -1.24
CA CYS A 50 -34.74 4.14 -2.29
C CYS A 50 -34.96 2.63 -2.36
N PRO A 51 -36.21 2.14 -2.33
CA PRO A 51 -36.51 0.71 -2.32
C PRO A 51 -36.65 0.09 -3.72
N CYS A 52 -36.45 0.86 -4.80
CA CYS A 52 -36.59 0.32 -6.15
C CYS A 52 -35.56 -0.78 -6.45
N ARG A 53 -35.88 -1.68 -7.39
CA ARG A 53 -35.01 -2.84 -7.74
C ARG A 53 -33.56 -2.44 -8.06
N ASP A 54 -33.36 -1.32 -8.74
CA ASP A 54 -32.02 -0.83 -9.09
C ASP A 54 -31.25 -0.33 -7.87
N CYS A 55 -31.93 0.41 -6.98
CA CYS A 55 -31.33 0.90 -5.75
C CYS A 55 -31.04 -0.23 -4.76
N VAL A 56 -31.81 -1.32 -4.76
CA VAL A 56 -31.49 -2.52 -3.98
C VAL A 56 -30.16 -3.14 -4.46
N SER A 57 -29.98 -3.29 -5.78
CA SER A 57 -28.72 -3.79 -6.36
C SER A 57 -27.55 -2.84 -6.08
N LEU A 58 -27.76 -1.53 -6.25
CA LEU A 58 -26.77 -0.51 -5.92
C LEU A 58 -26.38 -0.56 -4.44
N ASN A 59 -27.35 -0.68 -3.53
CA ASN A 59 -27.10 -0.74 -2.10
C ASN A 59 -26.33 -1.98 -1.69
N ALA A 60 -26.62 -3.14 -2.28
CA ALA A 60 -25.83 -4.36 -2.06
C ALA A 60 -24.35 -4.15 -2.42
N PHE A 61 -24.08 -3.45 -3.53
CA PHE A 61 -22.71 -3.04 -3.88
C PHE A 61 -22.13 -2.02 -2.88
N LEU A 62 -22.88 -0.99 -2.52
CA LEU A 62 -22.40 0.05 -1.60
C LEU A 62 -22.04 -0.52 -0.23
N THR A 63 -22.84 -1.44 0.30
CA THR A 63 -22.59 -2.09 1.60
C THR A 63 -21.55 -3.20 1.54
N ASN A 64 -21.17 -3.67 0.35
CA ASN A 64 -20.14 -4.68 0.21
C ASN A 64 -18.78 -4.14 0.72
N PRO A 65 -18.12 -4.81 1.69
CA PRO A 65 -16.89 -4.30 2.32
C PRO A 65 -15.62 -4.50 1.46
N THR A 66 -15.69 -5.24 0.35
CA THR A 66 -14.52 -5.56 -0.48
C THR A 66 -14.61 -5.03 -1.91
N GLN A 67 -15.82 -4.76 -2.40
CA GLN A 67 -16.02 -4.29 -3.77
C GLN A 67 -15.86 -2.77 -3.91
N ILE A 68 -14.95 -2.33 -4.79
CA ILE A 68 -14.64 -0.91 -5.07
C ILE A 68 -15.46 -0.37 -6.24
N ILE A 69 -15.62 -1.17 -7.30
CA ILE A 69 -16.27 -0.78 -8.56
C ILE A 69 -17.53 -1.61 -8.77
N GLY A 70 -18.65 -0.93 -8.99
CA GLY A 70 -19.94 -1.52 -9.35
C GLY A 70 -20.31 -1.15 -10.77
N ARG A 71 -20.87 -2.12 -11.52
CA ARG A 71 -21.30 -1.94 -12.92
C ARG A 71 -22.80 -2.23 -13.01
N PHE A 72 -23.58 -1.25 -13.46
CA PHE A 72 -25.04 -1.35 -13.54
C PHE A 72 -25.49 -1.07 -14.98
N PRO A 73 -25.62 -2.11 -15.83
CA PRO A 73 -26.10 -1.98 -17.20
C PRO A 73 -27.62 -1.77 -17.18
N VAL A 74 -28.06 -0.51 -17.23
CA VAL A 74 -29.49 -0.14 -17.16
C VAL A 74 -29.83 0.96 -18.16
N GLY A 75 -31.10 0.96 -18.60
CA GLY A 75 -31.63 1.95 -19.52
C GLY A 75 -31.46 3.39 -19.04
N LYS A 76 -31.58 4.36 -19.96
CA LYS A 76 -31.28 5.79 -19.71
C LYS A 76 -31.98 6.35 -18.47
N ASP A 77 -33.27 6.12 -18.31
CA ASP A 77 -34.06 6.73 -17.22
C ASP A 77 -33.72 6.10 -15.86
N ARG A 78 -33.57 4.77 -15.83
CA ARG A 78 -33.11 4.03 -14.64
C ARG A 78 -31.69 4.45 -14.24
N ARG A 79 -30.81 4.67 -15.21
CA ARG A 79 -29.46 5.20 -14.96
C ARG A 79 -29.49 6.62 -14.39
N MET A 80 -30.32 7.50 -14.96
CA MET A 80 -30.50 8.86 -14.46
C MET A 80 -31.04 8.86 -13.03
N HIS A 81 -31.96 7.94 -12.71
CA HIS A 81 -32.42 7.74 -11.34
C HIS A 81 -31.28 7.39 -10.38
N LEU A 82 -30.42 6.43 -10.75
CA LEU A 82 -29.27 6.04 -9.91
C LEU A 82 -28.26 7.17 -9.71
N HIS A 83 -27.95 7.96 -10.75
CA HIS A 83 -27.13 9.16 -10.62
C HIS A 83 -27.67 10.10 -9.54
N ARG A 84 -28.94 10.50 -9.67
CA ARG A 84 -29.59 11.40 -8.72
C ARG A 84 -29.64 10.84 -7.31
N ALA A 85 -29.90 9.54 -7.17
CA ALA A 85 -29.95 8.89 -5.86
C ALA A 85 -28.59 8.93 -5.14
N LEU A 86 -27.50 8.73 -5.88
CA LEU A 86 -26.13 8.84 -5.35
C LEU A 86 -25.78 10.28 -4.96
N ASP A 87 -26.10 11.25 -5.82
CA ASP A 87 -25.84 12.68 -5.57
C ASP A 87 -26.60 13.17 -4.32
N MET A 88 -27.91 12.90 -4.25
CA MET A 88 -28.74 13.32 -3.13
C MET A 88 -28.32 12.68 -1.80
N ALA A 89 -27.84 11.44 -1.83
CA ALA A 89 -27.40 10.73 -0.64
C ALA A 89 -25.98 11.11 -0.19
N GLY A 90 -25.23 11.89 -0.99
CA GLY A 90 -23.86 12.31 -0.66
C GLY A 90 -22.91 11.12 -0.46
N VAL A 91 -23.10 10.04 -1.21
CA VAL A 91 -22.30 8.82 -1.05
C VAL A 91 -20.86 9.11 -1.47
N GLY A 92 -19.89 8.73 -0.63
CA GLY A 92 -18.45 8.83 -0.93
C GLY A 92 -18.02 7.92 -2.08
N CYS A 93 -18.41 8.27 -3.30
CA CYS A 93 -18.12 7.59 -4.55
C CYS A 93 -18.11 8.58 -5.73
N THR A 94 -17.45 8.19 -6.81
CA THR A 94 -17.63 8.80 -8.13
C THR A 94 -18.49 7.89 -8.98
N HIS A 95 -19.15 8.46 -9.98
CA HIS A 95 -19.97 7.67 -10.89
C HIS A 95 -19.99 8.28 -12.29
N LEU A 96 -20.00 7.44 -13.31
CA LEU A 96 -19.98 7.86 -14.71
C LEU A 96 -20.76 6.89 -15.59
N THR A 97 -21.23 7.35 -16.74
CA THR A 97 -21.82 6.47 -17.75
C THR A 97 -20.75 6.04 -18.73
N GLU A 98 -20.46 4.74 -18.78
CA GLU A 98 -19.69 4.12 -19.86
C GLU A 98 -20.63 3.92 -21.06
N ARG A 99 -20.31 4.57 -22.19
CA ARG A 99 -21.14 4.60 -23.40
C ARG A 99 -20.68 3.56 -24.42
N ILE A 100 -20.60 2.30 -23.98
CA ILE A 100 -20.24 1.15 -24.80
C ILE A 100 -21.39 0.15 -24.77
N GLY A 101 -21.84 -0.28 -25.95
CA GLY A 101 -22.95 -1.21 -26.10
C GLY A 101 -24.33 -0.60 -25.78
N SER A 102 -25.36 -1.45 -25.76
CA SER A 102 -26.71 -1.10 -25.33
C SER A 102 -27.26 -2.21 -24.44
N PRO A 103 -27.73 -1.90 -23.21
CA PRO A 103 -27.78 -0.57 -22.59
C PRO A 103 -26.40 -0.07 -22.12
N ASN A 104 -26.18 1.25 -22.16
CA ASN A 104 -25.00 1.88 -21.54
C ASN A 104 -24.92 1.56 -20.04
N THR A 105 -23.70 1.45 -19.52
CA THR A 105 -23.45 1.01 -18.14
C THR A 105 -23.16 2.18 -17.21
N LEU A 106 -23.81 2.24 -16.05
CA LEU A 106 -23.38 3.10 -14.95
C LEU A 106 -22.22 2.44 -14.21
N ILE A 107 -21.09 3.12 -14.15
CA ILE A 107 -19.93 2.72 -13.36
C ILE A 107 -19.94 3.55 -12.09
N VAL A 108 -19.94 2.89 -10.93
CA VAL A 108 -19.84 3.54 -9.61
C VAL A 108 -18.56 3.08 -8.95
N THR A 109 -17.70 4.02 -8.56
CA THR A 109 -16.40 3.75 -7.93
C THR A 109 -16.38 4.38 -6.55
N LYS A 110 -16.24 3.58 -5.49
CA LYS A 110 -16.17 4.10 -4.12
C LYS A 110 -14.89 4.92 -3.94
N THR A 111 -15.03 6.08 -3.30
CA THR A 111 -13.88 6.92 -2.95
C THR A 111 -13.10 6.24 -1.86
N LEU A 112 -11.82 5.99 -2.07
CA LEU A 112 -10.98 5.28 -1.12
C LEU A 112 -10.51 6.19 0.01
N SER A 113 -10.49 5.68 1.24
CA SER A 113 -9.86 6.36 2.37
C SER A 113 -8.34 6.48 2.16
N PRO A 114 -7.63 7.42 2.83
CA PRO A 114 -6.17 7.50 2.72
C PRO A 114 -5.44 6.19 3.06
N VAL A 115 -6.00 5.38 3.97
CA VAL A 115 -5.47 4.07 4.33
C VAL A 115 -5.61 3.08 3.17
N GLU A 116 -6.79 3.03 2.55
CA GLU A 116 -7.06 2.19 1.36
C GLU A 116 -6.18 2.57 0.17
N GLN A 117 -6.01 3.87 -0.08
CA GLN A 117 -5.16 4.38 -1.16
C GLN A 117 -3.69 3.96 -0.96
N ARG A 118 -3.17 4.07 0.27
CA ARG A 118 -1.80 3.62 0.58
C ARG A 118 -1.65 2.12 0.40
N HIS A 119 -2.64 1.33 0.81
CA HIS A 119 -2.63 -0.12 0.64
C HIS A 119 -2.66 -0.55 -0.83
N GLN A 120 -3.50 0.09 -1.65
CA GLN A 120 -3.51 -0.13 -3.09
C GLN A 120 -2.18 0.26 -3.76
N ALA A 121 -1.63 1.43 -3.40
CA ALA A 121 -0.34 1.86 -3.91
C ALA A 121 0.78 0.88 -3.53
N TRP A 122 0.76 0.35 -2.31
CA TRP A 122 1.68 -0.69 -1.87
C TRP A 122 1.52 -1.98 -2.68
N LYS A 123 0.28 -2.48 -2.86
CA LYS A 123 0.00 -3.66 -3.71
C LYS A 123 0.47 -3.47 -5.15
N ALA A 124 0.28 -2.28 -5.72
CA ALA A 124 0.75 -1.97 -7.06
C ALA A 124 2.29 -2.02 -7.16
N ARG A 125 3.01 -1.48 -6.17
CA ARG A 125 4.48 -1.58 -6.11
C ARG A 125 4.95 -3.01 -5.91
N GLN A 126 4.28 -3.78 -5.05
CA GLN A 126 4.57 -5.20 -4.84
C GLN A 126 4.41 -5.98 -6.14
N ALA A 127 3.27 -5.82 -6.84
CA ALA A 127 3.01 -6.47 -8.12
C ALA A 127 4.03 -6.06 -9.19
N LYS A 128 4.40 -4.77 -9.24
CA LYS A 128 5.39 -4.26 -10.19
C LYS A 128 6.79 -4.82 -9.93
N ALA A 129 7.21 -4.88 -8.67
CA ALA A 129 8.47 -5.49 -8.30
C ALA A 129 8.47 -7.00 -8.61
N ALA A 130 7.37 -7.71 -8.38
CA ALA A 130 7.25 -9.12 -8.72
C ALA A 130 7.32 -9.36 -10.24
N GLU A 131 6.73 -8.48 -11.05
CA GLU A 131 6.88 -8.49 -12.51
C GLU A 131 8.36 -8.32 -12.91
N GLN A 132 9.04 -7.29 -12.38
CA GLN A 132 10.45 -7.04 -12.71
C GLN A 132 11.40 -8.15 -12.24
N ILE A 133 11.09 -8.82 -11.13
CA ILE A 133 11.87 -9.98 -10.68
C ILE A 133 11.64 -11.17 -11.62
N ARG A 134 10.43 -11.32 -12.18
CA ARG A 134 10.13 -12.36 -13.18
C ARG A 134 10.69 -12.07 -14.58
N ASP A 135 11.18 -10.86 -14.84
CA ASP A 135 11.88 -10.55 -16.11
C ASP A 135 13.25 -11.25 -16.20
N PHE A 136 13.78 -11.77 -15.09
CA PHE A 136 14.99 -12.59 -15.07
C PHE A 136 14.68 -14.06 -15.40
N GLU A 137 15.64 -14.75 -16.00
CA GLU A 137 15.55 -16.19 -16.25
C GLU A 137 15.45 -16.94 -14.89
N PRO A 138 14.41 -17.76 -14.67
CA PRO A 138 14.13 -18.37 -13.36
C PRO A 138 15.28 -19.23 -12.84
N GLU A 139 15.94 -19.98 -13.73
CA GLU A 139 17.08 -20.84 -13.42
C GLU A 139 18.25 -20.01 -12.88
N ASP A 140 18.67 -18.99 -13.62
CA ASP A 140 19.76 -18.10 -13.24
C ASP A 140 19.46 -17.37 -11.93
N LEU A 141 18.23 -16.85 -11.79
CA LEU A 141 17.81 -16.15 -10.60
C LEU A 141 17.79 -17.08 -9.38
N SER A 142 17.41 -18.35 -9.55
CA SER A 142 17.46 -19.33 -8.47
C SER A 142 18.88 -19.64 -8.01
N LEU A 143 19.84 -19.73 -8.94
CA LEU A 143 21.26 -19.93 -8.62
C LEU A 143 21.83 -18.71 -7.89
N LEU A 144 21.43 -17.51 -8.30
CA LEU A 144 21.93 -16.24 -7.77
C LEU A 144 21.35 -15.87 -6.40
N LEU A 145 20.08 -16.22 -6.15
CA LEU A 145 19.42 -15.96 -4.86
C LEU A 145 19.56 -17.13 -3.89
N GLY A 146 19.85 -18.34 -4.40
CA GLY A 146 20.05 -19.54 -3.61
C GLY A 146 18.88 -19.79 -2.64
N PRO A 147 19.14 -20.00 -1.33
CA PRO A 147 18.09 -20.28 -0.35
C PRO A 147 17.08 -19.14 -0.17
N ASP A 148 17.44 -17.89 -0.49
CA ASP A 148 16.57 -16.71 -0.34
C ASP A 148 15.58 -16.56 -1.51
N TYR A 149 15.69 -17.38 -2.57
CA TYR A 149 14.88 -17.25 -3.79
C TYR A 149 13.37 -17.20 -3.50
N ALA A 150 12.86 -18.16 -2.71
CA ALA A 150 11.44 -18.26 -2.42
C ALA A 150 10.93 -17.10 -1.53
N ASP A 151 11.72 -16.65 -0.56
CA ASP A 151 11.33 -15.52 0.31
C ASP A 151 11.27 -14.21 -0.48
N LEU A 152 12.25 -13.96 -1.34
CA LEU A 152 12.34 -12.73 -2.13
C LEU A 152 11.32 -12.67 -3.26
N LEU A 153 11.03 -13.80 -3.91
CA LEU A 153 10.03 -13.87 -4.98
C LEU A 153 8.62 -13.67 -4.44
N ASN A 154 8.32 -14.25 -3.28
CA ASN A 154 7.01 -14.09 -2.63
C ASN A 154 6.94 -12.81 -1.78
N MET A 155 8.07 -12.14 -1.55
CA MET A 155 8.21 -10.98 -0.67
C MET A 155 7.62 -11.22 0.73
N ALA A 156 7.78 -12.45 1.25
CA ALA A 156 7.13 -12.89 2.49
C ALA A 156 7.61 -12.10 3.73
N HIS A 157 8.82 -11.54 3.69
CA HIS A 157 9.36 -10.66 4.72
C HIS A 157 8.71 -9.25 4.79
N LEU A 158 7.78 -8.90 3.89
CA LEU A 158 7.06 -7.62 3.91
C LEU A 158 5.75 -7.63 4.71
N ASP A 159 5.31 -8.82 5.13
CA ASP A 159 4.11 -8.96 5.95
C ASP A 159 4.35 -8.29 7.31
N ALA A 160 3.40 -7.47 7.75
CA ALA A 160 3.48 -6.68 8.99
C ALA A 160 3.62 -7.50 10.30
N SER A 161 3.70 -8.83 10.20
CA SER A 161 3.81 -9.78 11.31
C SER A 161 5.23 -10.01 11.82
N THR A 162 6.27 -9.43 11.19
CA THR A 162 7.68 -9.64 11.57
C THR A 162 8.34 -8.45 12.28
N GLU A 163 7.62 -7.38 12.64
CA GLU A 163 8.22 -6.30 13.43
C GLU A 163 8.52 -6.83 14.86
N PRO A 164 9.80 -6.95 15.29
CA PRO A 164 10.10 -7.23 16.69
C PRO A 164 9.51 -6.08 17.53
N PRO A 165 9.02 -6.35 18.76
CA PRO A 165 8.36 -5.35 19.57
C PRO A 165 9.24 -4.12 19.68
N ARG A 166 8.73 -2.97 19.21
CA ARG A 166 9.41 -1.68 19.36
C ARG A 166 9.66 -1.44 20.84
N VAL A 167 10.89 -1.67 21.27
CA VAL A 167 11.32 -1.32 22.62
C VAL A 167 11.27 0.20 22.70
N LEU A 168 10.23 0.72 23.33
CA LEU A 168 10.14 2.11 23.74
C LEU A 168 11.28 2.36 24.73
N HIS A 169 12.42 2.86 24.24
CA HIS A 169 13.42 3.45 25.10
C HIS A 169 12.79 4.69 25.75
N ARG A 170 12.46 4.59 27.03
CA ARG A 170 12.05 5.72 27.87
C ARG A 170 13.12 6.79 27.76
N ALA A 171 12.73 7.98 27.27
CA ALA A 171 13.59 9.15 27.31
C ALA A 171 13.89 9.49 28.78
N ALA A 172 15.17 9.48 29.15
CA ALA A 172 15.62 9.92 30.47
C ALA A 172 15.31 11.42 30.63
N ALA A 173 14.57 11.76 31.69
CA ALA A 173 14.28 13.12 32.06
C ALA A 173 15.58 13.86 32.42
N LYS A 174 15.91 14.92 31.68
CA LYS A 174 17.01 15.83 32.03
C LYS A 174 16.63 16.58 33.31
N ARG A 175 17.32 16.29 34.43
CA ARG A 175 17.26 17.12 35.65
C ARG A 175 17.93 18.45 35.35
N LYS A 176 17.20 19.57 35.50
CA LYS A 176 17.77 20.92 35.52
C LYS A 176 18.69 21.06 36.74
N LEU A 177 19.94 21.49 36.53
CA LEU A 177 20.82 21.96 37.61
C LEU A 177 20.33 23.35 38.06
N PRO A 178 20.32 23.66 39.37
CA PRO A 178 19.96 25.00 39.83
C PRO A 178 21.10 25.99 39.56
N MET A 179 20.73 27.22 39.18
CA MET A 179 21.64 28.36 39.12
C MET A 179 22.14 28.69 40.53
N VAL A 180 23.46 28.81 40.68
CA VAL A 180 24.08 29.40 41.87
C VAL A 180 24.12 30.91 41.65
N GLU A 181 23.44 31.67 42.50
CA GLU A 181 23.64 33.13 42.59
C GLU A 181 25.00 33.39 43.23
N VAL A 182 25.85 34.15 42.52
CA VAL A 182 27.12 34.62 43.04
C VAL A 182 26.89 36.03 43.58
N GLU A 183 26.92 36.17 44.90
CA GLU A 183 26.90 37.46 45.59
C GLU A 183 28.23 38.18 45.34
N VAL A 184 28.18 39.34 44.67
CA VAL A 184 29.32 40.23 44.48
C VAL A 184 29.32 41.21 45.65
N ILE A 185 30.23 41.02 46.60
CA ILE A 185 30.45 41.97 47.69
C ILE A 185 31.46 43.01 47.20
N ASP A 186 30.99 44.25 47.12
CA ASP A 186 31.74 45.45 46.75
C ASP A 186 32.69 45.85 47.89
N LEU A 187 33.98 46.05 47.59
CA LEU A 187 35.00 46.50 48.54
C LEU A 187 35.56 47.84 48.06
N THR A 188 34.84 48.90 48.40
CA THR A 188 35.33 50.29 48.50
C THR A 188 34.66 50.91 49.73
N SER A 189 35.25 51.75 50.58
CA SER A 189 36.59 52.12 51.01
C SER A 189 36.41 52.84 52.37
N ASP A 190 37.45 52.79 53.21
CA ASP A 190 37.74 53.60 54.42
C ASP A 190 36.84 53.52 55.67
#